data_AF-A0A920UN52-F1
#
_entry.id   AF-A0A920UN52-F1
#
_cell.length_a   1.000
_cell.length_b   1.000
_cell.length_c   1.000
_cell.angle_alpha   90.00
_cell.angle_beta   90.00
_cell.angle_gamma   90.00
#
_symmetry.space_group_name_H-M   'P 1'
#
loop_
_entity.id
_entity.type
_entity.pdbx_description
1 polymer ?
#
loop_
_entity_poly.entity_id
_entity_poly.type
_entity_poly.pdbx_seq_one_letter_code
_entity_poly.pdbx_strand_id
1 'polypeptide(L)'
;MIESGVKKLNTLYVNELDRGAFISNTLRIDSTQSRLEALVEIYRMMRPGEPPTKEAAENLFQNLFFNSERYDLSAVGRMKFNRRVGRDESEGDSILSKEDILDVLSTLIDIRNGKGNVDDIDHLGNRRVRSVGEMAENAFRIGLVRVERAVKEGLTLAEPEGLMPQEMFNAKPVAAAVKEFFGPASSPNSWTRIIHSRK
;
A
#
# COMPACT_ATOMS: atom_id res chain seq x y z
N MET A 1 34.51 -22.46 24.49
CA MET A 1 33.47 -21.54 25.02
C MET A 1 33.68 -21.21 26.50
N ILE A 2 33.81 -22.20 27.40
CA ILE A 2 34.14 -21.94 28.82
C ILE A 2 35.57 -21.38 28.96
N GLU A 3 36.53 -21.94 28.23
CA GLU A 3 37.90 -21.40 28.13
C GLU A 3 37.97 -20.01 27.48
N SER A 4 36.94 -19.62 26.74
CA SER A 4 36.82 -18.32 26.08
C SER A 4 36.17 -17.25 26.99
N GLY A 5 35.84 -17.58 28.24
CA GLY A 5 35.27 -16.66 29.23
C GLY A 5 33.79 -16.28 29.00
N VAL A 6 33.08 -16.97 28.12
CA VAL A 6 31.68 -16.65 27.80
C VAL A 6 30.75 -17.13 28.92
N LYS A 7 30.12 -16.19 29.64
CA LYS A 7 29.24 -16.48 30.80
C LYS A 7 27.76 -16.61 30.47
N LYS A 8 27.33 -16.13 29.29
CA LYS A 8 25.93 -16.12 28.87
C LYS A 8 25.85 -16.47 27.39
N LEU A 9 24.85 -17.28 27.04
CA LEU A 9 24.53 -17.65 25.67
C LEU A 9 23.06 -17.31 25.41
N ASN A 10 22.79 -16.53 24.37
CA ASN A 10 21.42 -16.28 23.94
C ASN A 10 20.99 -17.40 23.00
N THR A 11 19.84 -18.00 23.28
CA THR A 11 19.25 -19.04 22.45
C THR A 11 17.87 -18.60 21.98
N LEU A 12 17.48 -19.06 20.79
CA LEU A 12 16.12 -18.90 20.34
C LEU A 12 15.23 -19.85 21.16
N TYR A 13 14.18 -19.30 21.76
CA TYR A 13 13.19 -20.11 22.45
C TYR A 13 12.13 -20.57 21.44
N VAL A 14 12.34 -21.77 20.91
CA VAL A 14 11.49 -22.41 19.90
C VAL A 14 10.91 -23.71 20.42
N ASN A 15 9.66 -23.99 20.08
CA ASN A 15 8.98 -25.24 20.40
C ASN A 15 7.96 -25.60 19.28
N GLU A 16 7.41 -26.81 19.34
CA GLU A 16 6.47 -27.31 18.32
C GLU A 16 5.00 -26.95 18.60
N LEU A 17 4.71 -26.31 19.74
CA LEU A 17 3.34 -26.07 20.19
C LEU A 17 2.87 -24.64 19.90
N ASP A 18 3.57 -23.64 20.45
CA ASP A 18 3.12 -22.25 20.46
C ASP A 18 4.20 -21.22 20.07
N ARG A 19 5.42 -21.69 19.76
CA ARG A 19 6.56 -20.84 19.33
C ARG A 19 7.39 -21.53 18.23
N GLY A 20 6.80 -21.64 17.05
CA GLY A 20 7.48 -22.22 15.89
C GLY A 20 8.72 -21.43 15.44
N ALA A 21 9.72 -22.15 14.90
CA ALA A 21 10.98 -21.57 14.41
C ALA A 21 10.86 -20.88 13.03
N PHE A 22 9.72 -20.20 12.75
CA PHE A 22 9.40 -19.70 11.40
C PHE A 22 10.45 -18.73 10.86
N ILE A 23 10.74 -17.65 11.60
CA ILE A 23 11.73 -16.65 11.19
C ILE A 23 13.12 -17.25 11.07
N SER A 24 13.51 -18.15 11.98
CA SER A 24 14.83 -18.80 11.91
C SER A 24 14.97 -19.68 10.68
N ASN A 25 13.91 -20.36 10.26
CA ASN A 25 13.91 -21.16 9.05
C ASN A 25 13.92 -20.29 7.79
N THR A 26 13.17 -19.19 7.78
CA THR A 26 13.18 -18.21 6.68
C THR A 26 14.55 -17.57 6.51
N LEU A 27 15.19 -17.11 7.59
CA LEU A 27 16.54 -16.52 7.54
C LEU A 27 17.61 -17.51 7.08
N ARG A 28 17.40 -18.83 7.24
CA ARG A 28 18.35 -19.85 6.78
C ARG A 28 18.38 -19.97 5.25
N ILE A 29 17.25 -19.71 4.59
CA ILE A 29 17.13 -19.80 3.12
C ILE A 29 17.26 -18.43 2.43
N ASP A 30 17.20 -17.34 3.19
CA ASP A 30 17.47 -15.99 2.68
C ASP A 30 18.91 -15.89 2.20
N SER A 31 19.09 -15.57 0.91
CA SER A 31 20.39 -15.42 0.29
C SER A 31 21.03 -14.06 0.57
N THR A 32 20.25 -13.09 1.04
CA THR A 32 20.70 -11.72 1.23
C THR A 32 21.30 -11.51 2.62
N GLN A 33 22.38 -10.73 2.70
CA GLN A 33 23.09 -10.47 3.97
C GLN A 33 23.13 -8.98 4.33
N SER A 34 22.75 -8.11 3.41
CA SER A 34 22.74 -6.67 3.59
C SER A 34 21.44 -6.04 3.11
N ARG A 35 21.12 -4.86 3.65
CA ARG A 35 19.96 -4.06 3.20
C ARG A 35 20.01 -3.79 1.70
N LEU A 36 21.20 -3.53 1.15
CA LEU A 36 21.37 -3.24 -0.27
C LEU A 36 21.03 -4.47 -1.13
N GLU A 37 21.54 -5.64 -0.75
CA GLU A 37 21.21 -6.90 -1.45
C GLU A 37 19.71 -7.20 -1.41
N ALA A 38 19.08 -7.04 -0.24
CA ALA A 38 17.63 -7.22 -0.10
C ALA A 38 16.84 -6.27 -1.03
N LEU A 39 17.23 -4.99 -1.08
CA LEU A 39 16.61 -4.01 -1.97
C LEU A 39 16.81 -4.35 -3.45
N VAL A 40 17.99 -4.85 -3.82
CA VAL A 40 18.30 -5.29 -5.18
C VAL A 40 17.45 -6.49 -5.59
N GLU A 41 17.27 -7.47 -4.70
CA GLU A 41 16.41 -8.63 -4.97
C GLU A 41 14.93 -8.22 -5.10
N ILE A 42 14.44 -7.32 -4.24
CA ILE A 42 13.09 -6.75 -4.38
C ILE A 42 12.94 -6.03 -5.73
N TYR A 43 13.94 -5.25 -6.14
CA TYR A 43 13.94 -4.55 -7.42
C TYR A 43 13.85 -5.53 -8.60
N ARG A 44 14.66 -6.60 -8.59
CA ARG A 44 14.68 -7.62 -9.65
C ARG A 44 13.35 -8.34 -9.79
N MET A 45 12.66 -8.62 -8.68
CA MET A 45 11.34 -9.25 -8.72
C MET A 45 10.26 -8.33 -9.31
N MET A 46 10.29 -7.04 -8.96
CA MET A 46 9.32 -6.06 -9.45
C MET A 46 9.58 -5.61 -10.89
N ARG A 47 10.85 -5.59 -11.30
CA ARG A 47 11.31 -5.16 -12.63
C ARG A 47 12.29 -6.17 -13.23
N PRO A 48 11.79 -7.32 -13.68
CA PRO A 48 12.64 -8.36 -14.23
C PRO A 48 13.34 -7.87 -15.51
N GLY A 49 14.66 -7.96 -15.53
CA GLY A 49 15.49 -7.62 -16.70
C GLY A 49 16.07 -6.19 -16.71
N GLU A 50 15.61 -5.29 -15.82
CA GLU A 50 16.26 -3.98 -15.66
C GLU A 50 17.49 -4.10 -14.72
N PRO A 51 18.66 -3.55 -15.09
CA PRO A 51 19.83 -3.58 -14.23
C PRO A 51 19.58 -2.73 -12.96
N PRO A 52 19.71 -3.29 -11.75
CA PRO A 52 19.46 -2.56 -10.52
C PRO A 52 20.63 -1.61 -10.20
N THR A 53 20.32 -0.34 -9.93
CA THR A 53 21.23 0.57 -9.23
C THR A 53 20.80 0.75 -7.79
N LYS A 54 21.72 1.14 -6.90
CA LYS A 54 21.40 1.36 -5.49
C LYS A 54 20.28 2.38 -5.33
N GLU A 55 20.38 3.50 -6.03
CA GLU A 55 19.45 4.61 -5.96
C GLU A 55 18.07 4.21 -6.51
N ALA A 56 18.03 3.45 -7.62
CA ALA A 56 16.78 2.97 -8.19
C ALA A 56 16.07 1.97 -7.26
N ALA A 57 16.82 1.05 -6.65
CA ALA A 57 16.29 0.08 -5.70
C ALA A 57 15.75 0.74 -4.42
N GLU A 58 16.51 1.69 -3.84
CA GLU A 58 16.07 2.45 -2.68
C GLU A 58 14.81 3.28 -2.98
N ASN A 59 14.81 4.01 -4.10
CA ASN A 59 13.67 4.84 -4.51
C ASN A 59 12.43 3.99 -4.81
N LEU A 60 12.58 2.85 -5.49
CA LEU A 60 11.47 1.92 -5.73
C LEU A 60 10.84 1.47 -4.41
N PHE A 61 11.65 0.98 -3.47
CA PHE A 61 11.15 0.48 -2.20
C PHE A 61 10.45 1.56 -1.37
N GLN A 62 11.01 2.78 -1.32
CA GLN A 62 10.36 3.91 -0.64
C GLN A 62 8.99 4.23 -1.24
N ASN A 63 8.91 4.21 -2.57
CA ASN A 63 7.68 4.50 -3.29
C ASN A 63 6.59 3.44 -3.20
N LEU A 64 6.90 2.22 -2.73
CA LEU A 64 5.90 1.15 -2.60
C LEU A 64 4.95 1.38 -1.42
N PHE A 65 5.48 1.83 -0.28
CA PHE A 65 4.72 1.83 0.98
C PHE A 65 4.88 3.11 1.82
N PHE A 66 5.95 3.87 1.60
CA PHE A 66 6.37 4.97 2.49
C PHE A 66 6.23 6.35 1.85
N ASN A 67 5.77 6.43 0.60
CA ASN A 67 5.51 7.68 -0.10
C ASN A 67 4.01 7.99 -0.09
N SER A 68 3.62 9.08 0.56
CA SER A 68 2.22 9.52 0.71
C SER A 68 1.55 9.92 -0.62
N GLU A 69 2.32 10.25 -1.66
CA GLU A 69 1.77 10.51 -3.00
C GLU A 69 1.38 9.21 -3.73
N ARG A 70 1.96 8.06 -3.33
CA ARG A 70 1.81 6.77 -4.04
C ARG A 70 1.05 5.73 -3.23
N TYR A 71 0.99 5.88 -1.92
CA TYR A 71 0.38 4.92 -1.02
C TYR A 71 -0.49 5.65 0.01
N ASP A 72 -1.73 5.19 0.16
CA ASP A 72 -2.69 5.73 1.11
C ASP A 72 -3.64 4.61 1.58
N LEU A 73 -3.54 4.23 2.86
CA LEU A 73 -4.49 3.31 3.50
C LEU A 73 -5.90 3.88 3.60
N SER A 74 -6.06 5.20 3.51
CA SER A 74 -7.24 5.97 3.94
C SER A 74 -7.52 5.82 5.43
N ALA A 75 -8.34 6.73 5.97
CA ALA A 75 -8.78 6.67 7.38
C ALA A 75 -9.43 5.32 7.72
N VAL A 76 -10.26 4.77 6.83
CA VAL A 76 -10.94 3.47 7.05
C VAL A 76 -9.94 2.32 7.04
N GLY A 77 -8.95 2.34 6.14
CA GLY A 77 -7.94 1.29 6.09
C GLY A 77 -7.02 1.34 7.29
N ARG A 78 -6.59 2.52 7.74
CA ARG A 78 -5.80 2.68 8.97
C ARG A 78 -6.57 2.20 10.21
N MET A 79 -7.83 2.61 10.36
CA MET A 79 -8.69 2.15 11.45
C MET A 79 -8.82 0.61 11.47
N LYS A 80 -9.08 -0.01 10.30
CA LYS A 80 -9.18 -1.48 10.19
C LYS A 80 -7.86 -2.17 10.48
N PHE A 81 -6.76 -1.62 9.96
CA PHE A 81 -5.41 -2.13 10.18
C PHE A 81 -5.09 -2.18 11.66
N ASN A 82 -5.19 -1.03 12.35
CA ASN A 82 -4.87 -0.91 13.77
C ASN A 82 -5.69 -1.90 14.61
N ARG A 83 -7.01 -1.97 14.36
CA ARG A 83 -7.88 -2.92 15.05
C ARG A 83 -7.49 -4.38 14.80
N ARG A 84 -7.02 -4.70 13.58
CA ARG A 84 -6.66 -6.07 13.21
C ARG A 84 -5.36 -6.55 13.88
N VAL A 85 -4.40 -5.64 14.06
CA VAL A 85 -3.14 -5.91 14.77
C VAL A 85 -3.24 -5.68 16.29
N GLY A 86 -4.43 -5.33 16.80
CA GLY A 86 -4.69 -5.21 18.24
C GLY A 86 -4.28 -3.88 18.86
N ARG A 87 -4.16 -2.80 18.08
CA ARG A 87 -3.93 -1.44 18.59
C ARG A 87 -5.25 -0.76 18.93
N ASP A 88 -5.26 0.03 20.01
CA ASP A 88 -6.43 0.77 20.49
C ASP A 88 -6.73 2.03 19.67
N GLU A 89 -5.71 2.60 19.03
CA GLU A 89 -5.80 3.83 18.24
C GLU A 89 -6.56 3.59 16.93
N SER A 90 -7.58 4.40 16.64
CA SER A 90 -8.35 4.31 15.38
C SER A 90 -7.78 5.17 14.25
N GLU A 91 -6.87 6.08 14.57
CA GLU A 91 -6.26 7.04 13.65
C GLU A 91 -4.76 6.78 13.51
N GLY A 92 -4.12 7.42 12.53
CA GLY A 92 -2.69 7.30 12.28
C GLY A 92 -2.34 7.69 10.85
N ASP A 93 -1.06 7.58 10.51
CA ASP A 93 -0.57 7.93 9.18
C ASP A 93 -1.18 7.05 8.09
N SER A 94 -1.38 7.65 6.90
CA SER A 94 -1.91 6.95 5.73
C SER A 94 -0.91 5.98 5.08
N ILE A 95 0.39 6.22 5.27
CA ILE A 95 1.46 5.34 4.80
C ILE A 95 1.79 4.27 5.85
N LEU A 96 2.45 3.19 5.42
CA LEU A 96 2.90 2.15 6.36
C LEU A 96 4.18 2.59 7.10
N SER A 97 4.33 2.13 8.34
CA SER A 97 5.58 2.20 9.10
C SER A 97 6.30 0.85 9.13
N LYS A 98 7.51 0.80 9.70
CA LYS A 98 8.23 -0.47 9.90
C LYS A 98 7.52 -1.31 10.97
N GLU A 99 7.03 -0.64 11.99
CA GLU A 99 6.27 -1.22 13.11
C GLU A 99 4.98 -1.86 12.59
N ASP A 100 4.29 -1.22 11.64
CA ASP A 100 3.12 -1.81 10.96
C ASP A 100 3.46 -3.17 10.33
N ILE A 101 4.57 -3.25 9.59
CA ILE A 101 4.98 -4.49 8.91
C ILE A 101 5.33 -5.57 9.95
N LEU A 102 6.04 -5.20 11.02
CA LEU A 102 6.40 -6.12 12.09
C LEU A 102 5.18 -6.63 12.86
N ASP A 103 4.18 -5.79 13.09
CA ASP A 103 2.93 -6.18 13.77
C ASP A 103 2.10 -7.13 12.90
N VAL A 104 2.06 -6.91 11.58
CA VAL A 104 1.43 -7.85 10.64
C VAL A 104 2.12 -9.21 10.67
N LEU A 105 3.46 -9.23 10.61
CA LEU A 105 4.23 -10.48 10.68
C LEU A 105 4.02 -11.20 12.00
N SER A 106 3.99 -10.46 13.11
CA SER A 106 3.74 -11.01 14.45
C SER A 106 2.33 -11.60 14.53
N THR A 107 1.33 -10.88 14.04
CA THR A 107 -0.06 -11.34 13.96
C THR A 107 -0.18 -12.63 13.13
N LEU A 108 0.51 -12.71 11.99
CA LEU A 108 0.52 -13.91 11.14
C LEU A 108 1.14 -15.11 11.85
N ILE A 109 2.25 -14.90 12.56
CA ILE A 109 2.93 -15.94 13.35
C ILE A 109 2.04 -16.40 14.51
N ASP A 110 1.34 -15.48 15.17
CA ASP A 110 0.43 -15.80 16.27
C ASP A 110 -0.73 -16.68 15.79
N ILE A 111 -1.38 -16.34 14.68
CA ILE A 111 -2.42 -17.18 14.08
C ILE A 111 -1.86 -18.57 13.76
N ARG A 112 -0.63 -18.65 13.22
CA ARG A 112 0.02 -19.94 12.94
C ARG A 112 0.33 -20.75 14.19
N ASN A 113 0.62 -20.09 15.31
CA ASN A 113 0.79 -20.69 16.64
C ASN A 113 -0.55 -20.98 17.35
N GLY A 114 -1.70 -20.83 16.66
CA GLY A 114 -3.03 -21.07 17.23
C GLY A 114 -3.56 -19.94 18.11
N LYS A 115 -2.92 -18.76 18.07
CA LYS A 115 -3.33 -17.56 18.82
C LYS A 115 -4.08 -16.62 17.88
N GLY A 116 -5.41 -16.63 17.97
CA GLY A 116 -6.29 -15.82 17.11
C GLY A 116 -6.90 -16.61 15.96
N ASN A 117 -7.68 -15.91 15.13
CA ASN A 117 -8.44 -16.52 14.03
C ASN A 117 -8.05 -15.90 12.68
N VAL A 118 -8.28 -16.68 11.61
CA VAL A 118 -8.21 -16.19 10.23
C VAL A 118 -9.46 -15.35 9.94
N ASP A 119 -9.30 -14.32 9.14
CA ASP A 119 -10.40 -13.43 8.78
C ASP A 119 -11.33 -14.10 7.76
N ASP A 120 -12.64 -13.95 7.99
CA ASP A 120 -13.65 -14.34 7.01
C ASP A 120 -13.81 -13.23 5.95
N ILE A 121 -13.55 -13.58 4.70
CA ILE A 121 -13.64 -12.66 3.56
C ILE A 121 -15.08 -12.26 3.24
N ASP A 122 -16.07 -13.09 3.60
CA ASP A 122 -17.48 -12.83 3.35
C ASP A 122 -18.15 -12.04 4.48
N HIS A 123 -17.44 -11.86 5.60
CA HIS A 123 -17.92 -11.00 6.67
C HIS A 123 -18.15 -9.57 6.15
N LEU A 124 -19.37 -9.05 6.30
CA LEU A 124 -19.74 -7.73 5.77
C LEU A 124 -18.91 -6.59 6.36
N GLY A 125 -18.38 -6.75 7.58
CA GLY A 125 -17.40 -5.81 8.14
C GLY A 125 -16.12 -5.67 7.30
N ASN A 126 -15.77 -6.69 6.51
CA ASN A 126 -14.65 -6.71 5.57
C ASN A 126 -15.04 -6.33 4.14
N ARG A 127 -16.35 -6.28 3.83
CA ARG A 127 -16.87 -5.77 2.56
C ARG A 127 -17.16 -4.27 2.67
N ARG A 128 -16.90 -3.51 1.61
CA ARG A 128 -17.21 -2.08 1.53
C ARG A 128 -18.07 -1.82 0.32
N VAL A 129 -19.22 -1.19 0.53
CA VAL A 129 -20.06 -0.66 -0.55
C VAL A 129 -19.50 0.69 -0.96
N ARG A 130 -19.19 0.89 -2.24
CA ARG A 130 -18.79 2.18 -2.79
C ARG A 130 -19.97 2.79 -3.52
N SER A 131 -20.33 4.01 -3.16
CA SER A 131 -21.39 4.74 -3.84
C SER A 131 -20.87 5.32 -5.16
N VAL A 132 -21.80 5.72 -6.05
CA VAL A 132 -21.45 6.42 -7.29
C VAL A 132 -20.64 7.69 -7.01
N GLY A 133 -20.95 8.41 -5.94
CA GLY A 133 -20.22 9.62 -5.53
C GLY A 133 -18.75 9.33 -5.21
N GLU A 134 -18.47 8.29 -4.42
CA GLU A 134 -17.10 7.90 -4.08
C GLU A 134 -16.29 7.48 -5.32
N MET A 135 -16.92 6.72 -6.24
CA MET A 135 -16.25 6.31 -7.46
C MET A 135 -16.00 7.49 -8.42
N ALA A 136 -16.96 8.41 -8.52
CA ALA A 136 -16.81 9.64 -9.32
C ALA A 136 -15.72 10.56 -8.73
N GLU A 137 -15.65 10.70 -7.42
CA GLU A 137 -14.59 11.45 -6.73
C GLU A 137 -13.21 10.88 -7.05
N ASN A 138 -13.05 9.55 -7.01
CA ASN A 138 -11.79 8.91 -7.36
C ASN A 138 -11.40 9.14 -8.83
N ALA A 139 -12.36 9.04 -9.77
CA ALA A 139 -12.11 9.35 -11.18
C ALA A 139 -11.69 10.82 -11.38
N PHE A 140 -12.34 11.74 -10.67
CA PHE A 140 -11.99 13.15 -10.67
C PHE A 140 -10.58 13.40 -10.11
N ARG A 141 -10.23 12.75 -8.98
CA ARG A 141 -8.91 12.82 -8.36
C ARG A 141 -7.80 12.35 -9.30
N ILE A 142 -8.02 11.24 -10.01
CA ILE A 142 -7.08 10.76 -11.05
C ILE A 142 -6.87 11.82 -12.13
N GLY A 143 -7.94 12.51 -12.54
CA GLY A 143 -7.88 13.65 -13.45
C GLY A 143 -7.02 14.80 -12.92
N LEU A 144 -7.20 15.16 -11.64
CA LEU A 144 -6.44 16.22 -10.98
C LEU A 144 -4.94 15.91 -10.88
N VAL A 145 -4.57 14.68 -10.54
CA VAL A 145 -3.15 14.25 -10.48
C VAL A 145 -2.46 14.43 -11.83
N ARG A 146 -3.18 14.18 -12.95
CA ARG A 146 -2.64 14.42 -14.30
C ARG A 146 -2.44 15.90 -14.59
N VAL A 147 -3.37 16.76 -14.14
CA VAL A 147 -3.25 18.22 -14.27
C VAL A 147 -2.08 18.74 -13.44
N GLU A 148 -1.98 18.31 -12.18
CA GLU A 148 -0.90 18.69 -11.27
C GLU A 148 0.48 18.38 -11.87
N ARG A 149 0.63 17.18 -12.45
CA ARG A 149 1.88 16.79 -13.12
C ARG A 149 2.22 17.71 -14.28
N ALA A 150 1.26 18.00 -15.15
CA ALA A 150 1.46 18.90 -16.29
C ALA A 150 1.80 20.33 -15.85
N VAL A 151 1.19 20.82 -14.76
CA VAL A 151 1.49 22.13 -14.18
C VAL A 151 2.90 22.15 -13.59
N LYS A 152 3.32 21.14 -12.82
CA LYS A 152 4.68 21.04 -12.26
C LYS A 152 5.75 20.99 -13.36
N GLU A 153 5.52 20.20 -14.40
CA GLU A 153 6.42 20.13 -15.57
C GLU A 153 6.48 21.48 -16.29
N GLY A 154 5.33 22.15 -16.49
CA GLY A 154 5.26 23.48 -17.09
C GLY A 154 6.00 24.57 -16.29
N LEU A 155 5.86 24.56 -14.95
CA LEU A 155 6.53 25.52 -14.07
C LEU A 155 8.06 25.38 -14.08
N THR A 156 8.57 24.17 -14.35
CA THR A 156 10.02 23.91 -14.40
C THR A 156 10.65 24.48 -15.69
N LEU A 157 9.86 24.58 -16.76
CA LEU A 157 10.27 25.07 -18.08
C LEU A 157 9.94 26.56 -18.31
N ALA A 158 9.10 27.14 -17.46
CA ALA A 158 8.63 28.51 -17.58
C ALA A 158 9.71 29.52 -17.20
N GLU A 159 9.91 30.54 -18.03
CA GLU A 159 10.65 31.74 -17.64
C GLU A 159 9.81 32.55 -16.63
N PRO A 160 10.45 33.16 -15.60
CA PRO A 160 9.73 33.76 -14.46
C PRO A 160 8.88 34.99 -14.80
N GLU A 161 8.94 35.55 -16.01
CA GLU A 161 8.20 36.74 -16.39
C GLU A 161 6.98 36.40 -17.26
N GLY A 162 5.79 36.68 -16.73
CA GLY A 162 4.55 36.78 -17.51
C GLY A 162 3.64 35.56 -17.53
N LEU A 163 3.98 34.46 -16.82
CA LEU A 163 3.15 33.26 -16.83
C LEU A 163 1.84 33.47 -16.05
N MET A 164 0.69 33.40 -16.74
CA MET A 164 -0.61 33.54 -16.10
C MET A 164 -1.20 32.17 -15.73
N PRO A 165 -1.87 32.02 -14.57
CA PRO A 165 -2.40 30.71 -14.14
C PRO A 165 -3.30 30.02 -15.18
N GLN A 166 -4.11 30.79 -15.91
CA GLN A 166 -4.98 30.28 -16.98
C GLN A 166 -4.23 29.56 -18.11
N GLU A 167 -2.95 29.88 -18.33
CA GLU A 167 -2.11 29.28 -19.37
C GLU A 167 -1.55 27.92 -18.91
N MET A 168 -1.55 27.66 -17.60
CA MET A 168 -1.08 26.41 -17.00
C MET A 168 -2.18 25.36 -16.83
N PHE A 169 -3.43 25.79 -16.68
CA PHE A 169 -4.55 24.89 -16.38
C PHE A 169 -5.21 24.36 -17.67
N ASN A 170 -5.09 23.06 -17.90
CA ASN A 170 -5.83 22.36 -18.94
C ASN A 170 -6.89 21.44 -18.32
N ALA A 171 -8.17 21.69 -18.62
CA ALA A 171 -9.27 20.88 -18.09
C ALA A 171 -9.49 19.54 -18.83
N LYS A 172 -8.87 19.33 -20.00
CA LYS A 172 -9.06 18.11 -20.81
C LYS A 172 -8.77 16.80 -20.05
N PRO A 173 -7.70 16.68 -19.24
CA PRO A 173 -7.43 15.43 -18.50
C PRO A 173 -8.53 15.09 -17.49
N VAL A 174 -9.10 16.08 -16.82
CA VAL A 174 -10.20 15.92 -15.87
C VAL A 174 -11.48 15.53 -16.60
N ALA A 175 -11.83 16.26 -17.66
CA ALA A 175 -13.02 15.97 -18.47
C ALA A 175 -12.96 14.55 -19.09
N ALA A 176 -11.78 14.12 -19.54
CA ALA A 176 -11.58 12.77 -20.08
C ALA A 176 -11.79 11.69 -19.01
N ALA A 177 -11.21 11.85 -17.81
CA ALA A 177 -11.37 10.88 -16.72
C ALA A 177 -12.84 10.75 -16.26
N VAL A 178 -13.56 11.87 -16.19
CA VAL A 178 -15.00 11.86 -15.84
C VAL A 178 -15.83 11.24 -16.95
N LYS A 179 -15.55 11.55 -18.22
CA LYS A 179 -16.29 10.97 -19.37
C LYS A 179 -16.07 9.47 -19.49
N GLU A 180 -14.86 8.98 -19.21
CA GLU A 180 -14.53 7.56 -19.15
C GLU A 180 -15.33 6.84 -18.05
N PHE A 181 -15.44 7.45 -16.86
CA PHE A 181 -16.24 6.93 -15.76
C PHE A 181 -17.74 6.81 -16.10
N PHE A 182 -18.32 7.82 -16.77
CA PHE A 182 -19.72 7.84 -17.18
C PHE A 182 -20.00 7.25 -18.57
N GLY A 183 -19.06 6.47 -19.14
CA GLY A 183 -19.23 5.79 -20.43
C GLY A 183 -20.55 4.99 -20.53
N PRO A 184 -21.05 4.72 -21.75
CA PRO A 184 -22.45 4.37 -21.95
C PRO A 184 -22.84 3.06 -21.26
N ALA A 185 -23.68 3.18 -20.23
CA ALA A 185 -24.40 2.05 -19.66
C ALA A 185 -25.67 1.78 -20.49
N SER A 186 -25.93 0.51 -20.80
CA SER A 186 -27.15 0.07 -21.48
C SER A 186 -28.39 0.45 -20.65
N SER A 187 -29.39 1.06 -21.30
CA SER A 187 -30.60 1.55 -20.63
C SER A 187 -31.60 0.41 -20.38
N PRO A 188 -31.93 0.07 -19.13
CA PRO A 188 -32.91 -0.98 -18.85
C PRO A 188 -34.26 -0.35 -18.41
N ASN A 189 -35.33 -1.16 -18.48
CA ASN A 189 -36.74 -0.76 -18.25
C ASN A 189 -37.04 -0.28 -16.79
N SER A 190 -38.24 0.25 -16.53
CA SER A 190 -38.57 0.96 -15.27
C SER A 190 -38.38 0.13 -13.99
N TRP A 191 -38.72 -1.16 -13.99
CA TRP A 191 -38.53 -2.06 -12.84
C TRP A 191 -37.08 -2.47 -12.65
N THR A 192 -36.35 -2.68 -13.74
CA THR A 192 -34.91 -2.96 -13.67
C THR A 192 -34.13 -1.75 -13.17
N ARG A 193 -34.56 -0.50 -13.42
CA ARG A 193 -33.91 0.70 -12.88
C ARG A 193 -33.88 0.76 -11.35
N ILE A 194 -34.98 0.44 -10.68
CA ILE A 194 -35.05 0.50 -9.20
C ILE A 194 -34.15 -0.59 -8.59
N ILE A 195 -34.19 -1.81 -9.15
CA ILE A 195 -33.34 -2.91 -8.69
C ILE A 195 -31.86 -2.63 -9.01
N HIS A 196 -31.55 -2.05 -10.17
CA HIS A 196 -30.18 -1.65 -10.52
C HIS A 196 -29.66 -0.50 -9.65
N SER A 197 -30.52 0.43 -9.22
CA SER A 197 -30.10 1.52 -8.32
C SER A 197 -29.82 1.09 -6.88
N ARG A 198 -30.27 -0.12 -6.49
CA ARG A 198 -30.10 -0.69 -5.14
C ARG A 198 -29.13 -1.88 -5.10
N LYS A 199 -28.56 -2.25 -6.25
CA LYS A 199 -27.43 -3.18 -6.37
C LYS A 199 -26.13 -2.40 -6.32
#